data_AF-A0A8B9HND6-F1
#
_entry.id   AF-A0A8B9HND6-F1
#
_cell.length_a   1.000
_cell.length_b   1.000
_cell.length_c   1.000
_cell.angle_alpha   90.00
_cell.angle_beta   90.00
_cell.angle_gamma   90.00
#
_symmetry.space_group_name_H-M   'P 1'
#
loop_
_entity.id
_entity.type
_entity.pdbx_description
1 polymer ?
#
loop_
_entity_poly.entity_id
_entity_poly.type
_entity_poly.pdbx_seq_one_letter_code
_entity_poly.pdbx_strand_id
1 'polypeptide(L)'
;MLANLFIPMFVLQAGSDGESIGNCPFSQRLFMILWLKGVVFNVTTVDLKRKPADLQNLAPGTHPPFITFNGEVKTDVNKIEEFLEDVLSPPKYSKLGARHPESNTAGMDIFAKFSAYIKNSRPDTNEG
;
A
#
# COMPACT_ATOMS: atom_id res chain seq x y z
N MET A 1 -25.13 19.64 -8.91
CA MET A 1 -23.79 19.67 -8.29
C MET A 1 -23.42 18.24 -7.93
N LEU A 2 -23.09 17.43 -8.93
CA LEU A 2 -22.60 16.06 -8.70
C LEU A 2 -21.15 16.20 -8.29
N ALA A 3 -20.84 15.97 -7.02
CA ALA A 3 -19.47 15.71 -6.63
C ALA A 3 -19.06 14.45 -7.39
N ASN A 4 -18.26 14.60 -8.44
CA ASN A 4 -17.62 13.48 -9.12
C ASN A 4 -16.78 12.75 -8.07
N LEU A 5 -17.35 11.74 -7.43
CA LEU A 5 -16.67 10.88 -6.49
C LEU A 5 -15.85 9.91 -7.33
N PHE A 6 -14.70 10.36 -7.82
CA PHE A 6 -13.75 9.48 -8.50
C PHE A 6 -13.23 8.46 -7.49
N ILE A 7 -13.56 7.18 -7.73
CA ILE A 7 -13.23 6.05 -6.86
C ILE A 7 -11.75 5.71 -7.09
N PRO A 8 -10.85 5.85 -6.10
CA PRO A 8 -9.47 5.44 -6.25
C PRO A 8 -9.39 3.95 -6.56
N MET A 9 -8.53 3.56 -7.50
CA MET A 9 -8.23 2.14 -7.72
C MET A 9 -6.92 1.80 -7.02
N PHE A 10 -6.99 0.86 -6.08
CA PHE A 10 -5.84 0.34 -5.36
C PHE A 10 -5.42 -0.99 -5.95
N VAL A 11 -4.20 -1.06 -6.47
CA VAL A 11 -3.65 -2.25 -7.10
C VAL A 11 -2.60 -2.87 -6.19
N LEU A 12 -2.76 -4.16 -5.90
CA LEU A 12 -1.85 -4.92 -5.06
C LEU A 12 -1.49 -6.28 -5.66
N GLN A 13 -0.44 -6.89 -5.13
CA GLN A 13 -0.03 -8.22 -5.54
C GLN A 13 -1.06 -9.27 -5.07
N ALA A 14 -1.39 -10.21 -5.96
CA ALA A 14 -2.23 -11.34 -5.63
C ALA A 14 -1.48 -12.40 -4.80
N GLY A 15 -2.24 -13.21 -4.07
CA GLY A 15 -1.75 -14.38 -3.35
C GLY A 15 -1.32 -15.51 -4.29
N SER A 16 -0.97 -16.65 -3.72
CA SER A 16 -0.47 -17.81 -4.48
C SER A 16 -1.50 -18.40 -5.45
N ASP A 17 -2.78 -18.16 -5.20
CA ASP A 17 -3.92 -18.54 -6.04
C ASP A 17 -4.13 -17.59 -7.24
N GLY A 18 -3.45 -16.44 -7.27
CA GLY A 18 -3.56 -15.45 -8.34
C GLY A 18 -4.76 -14.50 -8.21
N GLU A 19 -5.60 -14.68 -7.18
CA GLU A 19 -6.83 -13.89 -6.98
C GLU A 19 -6.91 -13.23 -5.60
N SER A 20 -6.52 -13.94 -4.54
CA SER A 20 -6.58 -13.43 -3.17
C SER A 20 -5.61 -12.29 -2.92
N ILE A 21 -5.77 -11.59 -1.78
CA ILE A 21 -4.82 -10.58 -1.32
C ILE A 21 -3.50 -11.27 -0.96
N GLY A 22 -2.42 -10.87 -1.63
CA GLY A 22 -1.08 -11.40 -1.37
C GLY A 22 -0.44 -10.87 -0.08
N ASN A 23 0.61 -11.55 0.38
CA ASN A 23 1.41 -11.11 1.51
C ASN A 23 2.30 -9.93 1.12
N CYS A 24 1.81 -8.71 1.34
CA CYS A 24 2.56 -7.49 1.14
C CYS A 24 2.21 -6.46 2.24
N PRO A 25 3.12 -6.19 3.20
CA PRO A 25 2.84 -5.26 4.30
C PRO A 25 2.61 -3.82 3.80
N PHE A 26 3.22 -3.44 2.70
CA PHE A 26 3.00 -2.14 2.07
C PHE A 26 1.60 -2.02 1.46
N SER A 27 1.12 -3.07 0.81
CA SER A 27 -0.25 -3.11 0.29
C SER A 27 -1.26 -3.04 1.44
N GLN A 28 -1.02 -3.78 2.52
CA GLN A 28 -1.85 -3.73 3.72
C GLN A 28 -1.89 -2.33 4.34
N ARG A 29 -0.74 -1.64 4.44
CA ARG A 29 -0.66 -0.26 4.95
C ARG A 29 -1.56 0.69 4.17
N LEU A 30 -1.47 0.69 2.83
CA LEU A 30 -2.28 1.57 1.98
C LEU A 30 -3.78 1.23 2.04
N PHE A 31 -4.11 -0.06 2.10
CA PHE A 31 -5.49 -0.51 2.29
C PHE A 31 -6.07 0.02 3.61
N MET A 32 -5.31 -0.06 4.70
CA MET A 32 -5.72 0.46 6.01
C MET A 32 -5.94 1.98 5.98
N ILE A 33 -5.08 2.73 5.30
CA ILE A 33 -5.24 4.20 5.17
C ILE A 33 -6.55 4.53 4.45
N LEU A 34 -6.79 3.93 3.27
CA LEU A 34 -8.03 4.16 2.51
C LEU A 34 -9.27 3.77 3.31
N TRP A 35 -9.20 2.65 4.04
CA TRP A 35 -10.27 2.20 4.92
C TRP A 35 -10.55 3.19 6.06
N LEU A 36 -9.51 3.65 6.77
CA LEU A 36 -9.63 4.60 7.88
C LEU A 36 -10.08 6.00 7.42
N LYS A 37 -9.75 6.38 6.19
CA LYS A 37 -10.28 7.62 5.57
C LYS A 37 -11.78 7.53 5.29
N GLY A 38 -12.36 6.34 5.22
CA GLY A 38 -13.78 6.14 4.91
C GLY A 38 -14.14 6.50 3.47
N VAL A 39 -13.18 6.46 2.55
CA VAL A 39 -13.41 6.68 1.12
C VAL A 39 -13.91 5.37 0.47
N VAL A 40 -14.75 5.49 -0.56
CA VAL A 40 -15.08 4.34 -1.42
C VAL A 40 -13.94 4.16 -2.41
N PHE A 41 -13.33 2.98 -2.45
CA PHE A 41 -12.23 2.64 -3.37
C PHE A 41 -12.40 1.23 -3.91
N ASN A 42 -11.81 0.97 -5.08
CA ASN A 42 -11.76 -0.35 -5.70
C ASN A 42 -10.44 -1.02 -5.42
N VAL A 43 -10.47 -2.33 -5.27
CA VAL A 43 -9.29 -3.16 -4.99
C VAL A 43 -9.10 -4.13 -6.13
N THR A 44 -7.93 -4.09 -6.75
CA THR A 44 -7.54 -4.97 -7.86
C THR A 44 -6.31 -5.76 -7.45
N THR A 45 -6.43 -7.08 -7.36
CA THR A 45 -5.30 -7.98 -7.16
C THR A 45 -4.67 -8.32 -8.51
N VAL A 46 -3.34 -8.43 -8.54
CA VAL A 46 -2.57 -8.71 -9.76
C VAL A 46 -1.71 -9.94 -9.56
N ASP A 47 -1.93 -10.96 -10.39
CA ASP A 47 -1.00 -12.07 -10.55
C ASP A 47 0.24 -11.61 -11.33
N LEU A 48 1.37 -11.49 -10.65
CA LEU A 48 2.65 -11.11 -11.25
C LEU A 48 3.20 -12.17 -12.23
N LYS A 49 2.75 -13.43 -12.14
CA LYS A 49 3.11 -14.50 -13.08
C LYS A 49 2.33 -14.39 -14.39
N ARG A 50 1.13 -13.81 -14.35
CA ARG A 50 0.21 -13.65 -15.48
C ARG A 50 -0.23 -12.20 -15.58
N LYS A 51 0.70 -11.30 -15.93
CA LYS A 51 0.42 -9.86 -16.02
C LYS A 51 -0.68 -9.58 -17.06
N PRO A 52 -1.84 -9.04 -16.66
CA PRO A 52 -2.89 -8.67 -17.60
C PRO A 52 -2.41 -7.56 -18.54
N ALA A 53 -2.85 -7.57 -19.81
CA ALA A 53 -2.51 -6.53 -20.77
C ALA A 53 -3.01 -5.13 -20.32
N ASP A 54 -4.20 -5.08 -19.73
CA ASP A 54 -4.80 -3.84 -19.23
C ASP A 54 -3.95 -3.15 -18.16
N LEU A 55 -3.28 -3.95 -17.32
CA LEU A 55 -2.37 -3.44 -16.31
C LEU A 55 -1.12 -2.81 -16.94
N GLN A 56 -0.59 -3.42 -18.00
CA GLN A 56 0.55 -2.85 -18.72
C GLN A 56 0.20 -1.52 -19.40
N ASN A 57 -1.03 -1.39 -19.89
CA ASN A 57 -1.53 -0.14 -20.47
C ASN A 57 -1.75 0.93 -19.39
N LEU A 58 -2.24 0.53 -18.22
CA LEU A 58 -2.52 1.45 -17.12
C LEU A 58 -1.24 1.97 -16.46
N ALA A 59 -0.26 1.10 -16.20
CA ALA A 59 0.95 1.44 -15.46
C ALA A 59 2.15 0.61 -15.97
N PRO A 60 2.71 0.93 -17.16
CA PRO A 60 3.79 0.16 -17.76
C PRO A 60 5.03 0.14 -16.86
N GLY A 61 5.56 -1.06 -16.59
CA GLY A 61 6.75 -1.25 -15.75
C GLY A 61 6.56 -0.98 -14.26
N THR A 62 5.33 -0.65 -13.81
CA THR A 62 5.07 -0.38 -12.40
C THR A 62 4.85 -1.67 -11.62
N HIS A 63 5.53 -1.79 -10.48
CA HIS A 63 5.33 -2.89 -9.54
C HIS A 63 4.27 -2.49 -8.50
N PRO A 64 3.33 -3.39 -8.16
CA PRO A 64 2.41 -3.16 -7.04
C PRO A 64 3.17 -3.10 -5.70
N PRO A 65 2.63 -2.37 -4.68
CA PRO A 65 1.38 -1.62 -4.73
C PRO A 65 1.50 -0.25 -5.40
N PHE A 66 0.43 0.16 -6.07
CA PHE A 66 0.24 1.52 -6.57
C PHE A 66 -1.25 1.89 -6.52
N ILE A 67 -1.56 3.17 -6.61
CA ILE A 67 -2.94 3.64 -6.76
C ILE A 67 -3.10 4.38 -8.08
N THR A 68 -4.32 4.40 -8.60
CA THR A 68 -4.71 5.39 -9.61
C THR A 68 -5.73 6.34 -9.03
N PHE A 69 -5.50 7.63 -9.27
CA PHE A 69 -6.38 8.70 -8.81
C PHE A 69 -6.56 9.69 -9.96
N ASN A 70 -7.80 9.90 -10.41
CA ASN A 70 -8.10 10.72 -11.60
C ASN A 70 -7.33 10.31 -12.87
N GLY A 71 -7.08 9.01 -13.06
CA GLY A 71 -6.31 8.49 -14.19
C GLY A 71 -4.79 8.64 -14.05
N GLU A 72 -4.31 9.32 -13.01
CA GLU A 72 -2.88 9.38 -12.71
C GLU A 72 -2.45 8.20 -11.86
N VAL A 73 -1.38 7.52 -12.28
CA VAL A 73 -0.73 6.48 -11.48
C VAL A 73 0.16 7.14 -10.44
N LYS A 74 -0.03 6.79 -9.17
CA LYS A 74 0.88 7.14 -8.08
C LYS A 74 1.61 5.88 -7.61
N THR A 75 2.92 5.95 -7.62
CA THR A 75 3.85 4.91 -7.16
C THR A 75 4.58 5.40 -5.91
N ASP A 76 5.33 4.49 -5.26
CA ASP A 76 5.98 4.72 -3.95
C ASP A 76 4.98 4.85 -2.80
N VAL A 77 5.08 3.94 -1.84
CA VAL A 77 4.12 3.80 -0.74
C VAL A 77 4.08 5.06 0.14
N ASN A 78 5.23 5.68 0.40
CA ASN A 78 5.30 6.86 1.26
C ASN A 78 4.68 8.07 0.55
N LYS A 79 4.97 8.24 -0.76
CA LYS A 79 4.37 9.32 -1.56
C LYS A 79 2.86 9.15 -1.72
N ILE A 80 2.39 7.91 -1.87
CA ILE A 80 0.96 7.60 -1.93
C ILE A 80 0.30 7.98 -0.60
N GLU A 81 0.91 7.65 0.54
CA GLU A 81 0.39 8.03 1.85
C GLU A 81 0.30 9.55 2.04
N GLU A 82 1.37 10.28 1.71
CA GLU A 82 1.37 11.76 1.76
C GLU A 82 0.28 12.35 0.87
N PHE A 83 0.14 11.84 -0.35
CA PHE A 83 -0.88 12.25 -1.29
C PHE A 83 -2.31 11.98 -0.77
N LEU A 84 -2.56 10.80 -0.21
CA LEU A 84 -3.87 10.44 0.35
C LEU A 84 -4.20 11.28 1.58
N GLU A 85 -3.21 11.62 2.42
CA GLU A 85 -3.42 12.48 3.58
C GLU A 85 -3.78 13.92 3.19
N ASP A 86 -3.18 14.44 2.12
CA ASP A 86 -3.43 15.80 1.59
C ASP A 86 -4.79 15.89 0.86
N VAL A 87 -5.04 14.97 -0.08
CA VAL A 87 -6.24 14.97 -0.93
C VAL A 87 -7.49 14.55 -0.16
N LEU A 88 -7.38 13.55 0.73
CA LEU A 88 -8.48 13.10 1.57
C LEU A 88 -8.43 13.81 2.93
N SER A 89 -8.67 15.12 2.92
CA SER A 89 -8.55 15.99 4.09
C SER A 89 -9.90 16.47 4.64
N PRO A 90 -9.92 17.07 5.86
CA PRO A 90 -11.12 17.67 6.43
C PRO A 90 -11.72 18.79 5.56
N PRO A 91 -13.03 19.06 5.64
CA PRO A 91 -14.01 18.49 6.59
C PRO A 91 -14.59 17.13 6.18
N LYS A 92 -14.31 16.67 4.95
CA LYS A 92 -14.94 15.47 4.40
C LYS A 92 -14.33 14.16 4.93
N TYR A 93 -13.03 14.16 5.18
CA TYR A 93 -12.29 12.97 5.63
C TYR A 93 -11.43 13.28 6.86
N SER A 94 -11.20 12.29 7.71
CA SER A 94 -10.42 12.45 8.93
C SER A 94 -8.91 12.58 8.64
N LYS A 95 -8.20 13.37 9.45
CA LYS A 95 -6.73 13.42 9.45
C LYS A 95 -6.18 12.18 10.16
N LEU A 96 -5.25 11.46 9.54
CA LEU A 96 -4.69 10.22 10.10
C LEU A 96 -3.26 10.38 10.62
N GLY A 97 -2.58 11.49 10.28
CA GLY A 97 -1.24 11.77 10.75
C GLY A 97 -1.12 11.72 12.29
N ALA A 98 -0.06 11.08 12.78
CA ALA A 98 0.20 10.94 14.21
C ALA A 98 0.40 12.31 14.87
N ARG A 99 -0.09 12.44 16.12
CA ARG A 99 0.09 13.66 16.91
C ARG A 99 1.47 13.75 17.56
N HIS A 100 2.05 12.61 17.93
CA HIS A 100 3.34 12.51 18.58
C HIS A 100 4.37 11.99 17.57
N PRO A 101 5.45 12.74 17.27
CA PRO A 101 6.46 12.33 16.28
C PRO A 101 7.09 10.97 16.56
N GLU A 102 7.23 10.60 17.83
CA GLU A 102 7.80 9.33 18.27
C GLU A 102 6.97 8.12 17.81
N SER A 103 5.66 8.31 17.60
CA SER A 103 4.78 7.25 17.10
C SER A 103 5.14 6.82 15.68
N ASN A 104 5.78 7.70 14.88
CA ASN A 104 6.21 7.37 13.53
C ASN A 104 7.50 6.57 13.48
N THR A 105 8.30 6.59 14.56
CA THR A 105 9.63 5.98 14.60
C THR A 105 9.73 4.76 15.51
N ALA A 106 8.79 4.60 16.44
CA ALA A 106 8.72 3.45 17.32
C ALA A 106 8.61 2.14 16.51
N GLY A 107 9.58 1.24 16.68
CA GLY A 107 9.57 -0.11 16.10
C GLY A 107 9.94 -0.20 14.61
N MET A 108 10.43 0.88 14.00
CA MET A 108 10.77 0.91 12.57
C MET A 108 11.88 -0.09 12.18
N ASP A 109 12.72 -0.48 13.13
CA ASP A 109 13.83 -1.42 12.96
C ASP A 109 13.43 -2.90 13.18
N ILE A 110 12.25 -3.16 13.75
CA ILE A 110 11.79 -4.52 14.11
C ILE A 110 11.70 -5.41 12.86
N PHE A 111 11.12 -4.90 11.77
CA PHE A 111 10.95 -5.69 10.55
C PHE A 111 12.30 -6.06 9.92
N ALA A 112 13.28 -5.15 9.96
CA ALA A 112 14.63 -5.40 9.46
C ALA A 112 15.35 -6.45 10.29
N LYS A 113 15.29 -6.34 11.63
CA LYS A 113 15.85 -7.32 12.56
C LYS A 113 15.22 -8.70 12.38
N PHE A 114 13.89 -8.78 12.32
CA PHE A 114 13.17 -10.03 12.06
C PHE A 114 13.55 -10.64 10.71
N SER A 115 13.65 -9.81 9.66
CA SER A 115 14.05 -10.27 8.33
C SER A 115 15.46 -10.85 8.32
N ALA A 116 16.40 -10.25 9.05
CA ALA A 116 17.76 -10.78 9.20
C ALA A 116 17.76 -12.12 9.95
N TYR A 117 17.01 -12.21 11.05
CA TYR A 117 16.90 -13.42 11.87
C TYR A 117 16.35 -14.61 11.06
N ILE A 118 15.22 -14.45 10.38
CA ILE A 118 14.53 -15.56 9.69
C ILE A 118 15.25 -16.01 8.41
N LYS A 119 16.05 -15.12 7.79
CA LYS A 119 16.84 -15.43 6.59
C LYS A 119 18.25 -15.92 6.91
N ASN A 120 18.64 -15.97 8.20
CA ASN A 120 19.96 -16.43 8.58
C ASN A 120 20.10 -17.94 8.27
N SER A 121 21.09 -18.29 7.46
CA SER A 121 21.41 -19.69 7.12
C SER A 121 22.13 -20.44 8.24
N ARG A 122 22.51 -19.75 9.32
CA ARG A 122 23.18 -20.30 10.51
C ARG A 122 22.43 -19.90 11.79
N PRO A 123 21.33 -20.57 12.14
CA PRO A 123 20.48 -20.20 13.27
C PRO A 123 21.22 -20.19 14.62
N ASP A 124 22.31 -20.96 14.73
CA ASP A 124 23.23 -21.04 15.85
C ASP A 124 23.92 -19.71 16.18
N THR A 125 24.03 -18.79 15.21
CA THR A 125 24.63 -17.47 15.42
C THR A 125 23.60 -16.39 15.73
N ASN A 126 22.33 -16.75 15.93
CA ASN A 126 21.30 -15.79 16.32
C ASN A 126 21.29 -15.51 17.83
N GLU A 127 21.96 -16.33 18.63
CA GLU A 127 22.18 -16.07 20.06
C GLU A 127 23.37 -15.12 20.21
N GLY A 128 23.07 -13.82 20.26
CA GLY A 128 23.99 -12.74 20.62
C GLY A 128 23.37 -11.86 21.68
#